data_AF-A0A6L8C6Q6-F1
#
_entry.id   AF-A0A6L8C6Q6-F1
#
_cell.length_a   1.000
_cell.length_b   1.000
_cell.length_c   1.000
_cell.angle_alpha   90.00
_cell.angle_beta   90.00
_cell.angle_gamma   90.00
#
_symmetry.space_group_name_H-M   'P 1'
#
loop_
_entity.id
_entity.type
_entity.pdbx_description
1 polymer ?
#
loop_
_entity_poly.entity_id
_entity_poly.type
_entity_poly.pdbx_seq_one_letter_code
_entity_poly.pdbx_strand_id
1 'polypeptide(L)'
;MGSIGLLLGAFIFQEIFGFEPCTLCIWQRWPHAIIPLVFFFSIVLPHQIWFLSGSLVMIISSLLAGYHVGVEQDWWEGLASCSTSDTGLSTEMILDFSEEISVVMCDEIVWSFLNLSMAGWNTVFSLILASLWILTFRNYQDIKQ
;
A
#
# COMPACT_ATOMS: atom_id res chain seq x y z
N MET A 1 -10.16 11.41 3.81
CA MET A 1 -9.00 12.18 4.31
C MET A 1 -7.86 11.30 4.79
N GLY A 2 -8.10 10.23 5.59
CA GLY A 2 -7.03 9.34 6.08
C GLY A 2 -6.08 8.79 4.99
N SER A 3 -6.60 8.28 3.87
CA SER A 3 -5.75 7.79 2.76
C SER A 3 -4.85 8.85 2.13
N ILE A 4 -5.29 10.12 2.09
CA ILE A 4 -4.46 11.23 1.60
C ILE A 4 -3.30 11.46 2.57
N GLY A 5 -3.57 11.42 3.89
CA GLY A 5 -2.53 11.54 4.91
C GLY A 5 -1.46 10.45 4.81
N LEU A 6 -1.88 9.19 4.59
CA LEU A 6 -0.95 8.07 4.40
C LEU A 6 -0.11 8.24 3.13
N LEU A 7 -0.72 8.66 2.02
CA LEU A 7 -0.01 8.88 0.76
C LEU A 7 1.00 10.04 0.86
N LEU A 8 0.61 11.13 1.51
CA LEU A 8 1.52 12.25 1.81
C LEU A 8 2.67 11.81 2.71
N GLY A 9 2.38 11.00 3.74
CA GLY A 9 3.42 10.41 4.59
C GLY A 9 4.42 9.60 3.78
N ALA A 10 3.95 8.76 2.85
CA ALA A 10 4.82 7.98 1.97
C ALA A 10 5.71 8.87 1.07
N PHE A 11 5.19 9.96 0.53
CA PHE A 11 5.99 10.92 -0.23
C PHE A 11 6.99 11.69 0.65
N ILE A 12 6.63 12.02 1.89
CA ILE A 12 7.56 12.62 2.85
C ILE A 12 8.72 11.66 3.13
N PHE A 13 8.46 10.39 3.39
CA PHE A 13 9.50 9.39 3.59
C PHE A 13 10.41 9.22 2.37
N GLN A 14 9.85 9.25 1.17
CA GLN A 14 10.62 9.18 -0.07
C GLN A 14 11.49 10.43 -0.29
N GLU A 15 10.87 11.62 -0.32
CA GLU A 15 11.53 12.85 -0.80
C GLU A 15 12.33 13.57 0.28
N ILE A 16 11.94 13.44 1.55
CA ILE A 16 12.58 14.16 2.67
C ILE A 16 13.57 13.24 3.40
N PHE A 17 13.20 11.97 3.61
CA PHE A 17 14.05 11.02 4.33
C PHE A 17 14.89 10.12 3.41
N GLY A 18 14.67 10.18 2.08
CA GLY A 18 15.48 9.45 1.10
C GLY A 18 15.23 7.93 1.09
N PHE A 19 14.08 7.48 1.62
CA PHE A 19 13.73 6.06 1.60
C PHE A 19 13.12 5.69 0.26
N GLU A 20 13.93 5.11 -0.62
CA GLU A 20 13.47 4.63 -1.93
C GLU A 20 12.40 3.54 -1.75
N PRO A 21 11.26 3.63 -2.46
CA PRO A 21 10.20 2.65 -2.33
C PRO A 21 10.52 1.38 -3.13
N CYS A 22 10.40 0.21 -2.50
CA CYS A 22 10.35 -1.07 -3.19
C CYS A 22 9.06 -1.23 -4.03
N THR A 23 8.99 -2.29 -4.83
CA THR A 23 7.81 -2.57 -5.67
C THR A 23 6.52 -2.68 -4.83
N LEU A 24 6.55 -3.38 -3.69
CA LEU A 24 5.38 -3.52 -2.81
C LEU A 24 4.97 -2.18 -2.19
N CYS A 25 5.92 -1.32 -1.82
CA CYS A 25 5.63 0.05 -1.36
C CYS A 25 4.85 0.84 -2.41
N ILE A 26 5.22 0.74 -3.69
CA ILE A 26 4.48 1.39 -4.78
C ILE A 26 3.08 0.80 -4.93
N TRP A 27 2.94 -0.52 -4.87
CA TRP A 27 1.63 -1.17 -4.98
C TRP A 27 0.67 -0.72 -3.86
N GLN A 28 1.19 -0.53 -2.65
CA GLN A 28 0.41 -0.03 -1.51
C GLN A 28 -0.09 1.41 -1.69
N ARG A 29 0.51 2.23 -2.56
CA ARG A 29 0.06 3.60 -2.81
C ARG A 29 -1.23 3.66 -3.63
N TRP A 30 -1.44 2.70 -4.54
CA TRP A 30 -2.58 2.71 -5.45
C TRP A 30 -3.94 2.66 -4.74
N PRO A 31 -4.19 1.79 -3.76
CA PRO A 31 -5.43 1.83 -2.97
C PRO A 31 -5.67 3.20 -2.35
N HIS A 32 -4.65 3.83 -1.75
CA HIS A 32 -4.79 5.15 -1.13
C HIS A 32 -5.01 6.28 -2.15
N ALA A 33 -4.49 6.16 -3.37
CA ALA A 33 -4.73 7.11 -4.47
C ALA A 33 -6.15 7.00 -5.03
N ILE A 34 -6.76 5.79 -5.01
CA ILE A 34 -8.13 5.55 -5.50
C ILE A 34 -9.19 6.08 -4.54
N ILE A 35 -8.96 5.98 -3.23
CA ILE A 35 -9.97 6.33 -2.20
C ILE A 35 -10.50 7.77 -2.27
N PRO A 36 -9.70 8.82 -2.52
CA PRO A 36 -10.22 10.18 -2.70
C PRO A 36 -11.30 10.28 -3.77
N LEU A 37 -11.12 9.56 -4.89
CA LEU A 37 -12.09 9.54 -5.98
C LEU A 37 -13.38 8.79 -5.58
N VAL A 38 -13.23 7.63 -4.94
CA VAL A 38 -14.38 6.86 -4.41
C VAL A 38 -15.17 7.67 -3.39
N PHE A 39 -14.47 8.38 -2.50
CA PHE A 39 -15.08 9.26 -1.52
C PHE A 39 -15.83 10.42 -2.18
N PHE A 40 -15.24 11.08 -3.18
CA PHE A 40 -15.91 12.13 -3.93
C PHE A 40 -17.23 11.65 -4.55
N PHE A 41 -17.22 10.50 -5.23
CA PHE A 41 -18.44 9.94 -5.83
C PHE A 41 -19.46 9.47 -4.79
N SER A 42 -19.04 9.00 -3.62
CA SER A 42 -19.96 8.64 -2.54
C SER A 42 -20.79 9.82 -2.03
N ILE A 43 -20.29 11.06 -2.19
CA ILE A 43 -20.99 12.29 -1.80
C ILE A 43 -21.86 12.81 -2.96
N VAL A 44 -21.31 12.88 -4.18
CA VAL A 44 -22.00 13.47 -5.34
C VAL A 44 -23.11 12.55 -5.87
N LEU A 45 -22.88 11.24 -5.87
CA LEU A 45 -23.80 10.22 -6.36
C LEU A 45 -24.03 9.18 -5.26
N PRO A 46 -24.72 9.55 -4.16
CA PRO A 46 -24.83 8.70 -2.98
C PRO A 46 -25.57 7.40 -3.32
N HIS A 47 -24.78 6.35 -3.48
CA HIS A 47 -25.22 5.00 -3.82
C HIS A 47 -24.41 3.99 -3.02
N GLN A 48 -25.06 2.91 -2.61
CA GLN A 48 -24.46 1.88 -1.74
C GLN A 48 -23.15 1.30 -2.30
N ILE A 49 -23.03 1.28 -3.63
CA ILE A 49 -21.87 0.74 -4.34
C ILE A 49 -20.59 1.48 -3.97
N TRP A 50 -20.63 2.81 -3.79
CA TRP A 50 -19.42 3.58 -3.49
C TRP A 50 -18.87 3.29 -2.09
N PHE A 51 -19.76 3.11 -1.10
CA PHE A 51 -19.37 2.74 0.25
C PHE A 51 -18.83 1.30 0.32
N LEU A 52 -19.44 0.38 -0.44
CA LEU A 52 -18.94 -0.99 -0.58
C LEU A 52 -17.57 -1.02 -1.28
N SER A 53 -17.41 -0.27 -2.37
CA SER A 53 -16.13 -0.14 -3.08
C SER A 53 -15.04 0.44 -2.18
N GLY A 54 -15.33 1.49 -1.40
CA GLY A 54 -14.37 2.05 -0.45
C GLY A 54 -13.93 1.03 0.60
N SER A 55 -14.86 0.21 1.09
CA SER A 55 -14.57 -0.89 2.01
C SER A 55 -13.62 -1.92 1.38
N LEU A 56 -13.95 -2.39 0.17
CA LEU A 56 -13.15 -3.38 -0.55
C LEU A 56 -11.74 -2.89 -0.87
N VAL A 57 -11.60 -1.65 -1.34
CA VAL A 57 -10.29 -1.05 -1.64
C VAL A 57 -9.41 -1.00 -0.39
N MET A 58 -9.97 -0.63 0.77
CA MET A 58 -9.20 -0.59 2.01
C MET A 58 -8.86 -1.96 2.58
N ILE A 59 -9.74 -2.96 2.39
CA ILE A 59 -9.43 -4.35 2.72
C ILE A 59 -8.26 -4.84 1.85
N ILE A 60 -8.30 -4.59 0.55
CA ILE A 60 -7.20 -4.93 -0.36
C ILE A 60 -5.89 -4.24 0.07
N SER A 61 -5.94 -2.95 0.42
CA SER A 61 -4.76 -2.23 0.94
C SER A 61 -4.18 -2.90 2.18
N SER A 62 -5.04 -3.30 3.12
CA SER A 62 -4.61 -3.98 4.33
C SER A 62 -4.01 -5.35 4.04
N LEU A 63 -4.61 -6.13 3.13
CA LEU A 63 -4.10 -7.46 2.77
C LEU A 63 -2.75 -7.35 2.06
N LEU A 64 -2.61 -6.38 1.15
CA LEU A 64 -1.36 -6.12 0.46
C LEU A 64 -0.25 -5.67 1.42
N ALA A 65 -0.58 -4.79 2.36
CA ALA A 65 0.35 -4.36 3.39
C ALA A 65 0.72 -5.50 4.35
N GLY A 66 -0.24 -6.34 4.74
CA GLY A 66 0.00 -7.52 5.57
C GLY A 66 0.84 -8.59 4.88
N TYR A 67 0.66 -8.76 3.56
CA TYR A 67 1.55 -9.58 2.74
C TYR A 67 2.98 -9.05 2.79
N HIS A 68 3.17 -7.74 2.58
CA HIS A 68 4.49 -7.11 2.66
C HIS A 68 5.13 -7.31 4.05
N VAL A 69 4.38 -7.14 5.13
CA VAL A 69 4.88 -7.46 6.48
C VAL A 69 5.36 -8.89 6.58
N GLY A 70 4.61 -9.87 6.07
CA GLY A 70 5.10 -11.25 6.14
C GLY A 70 6.29 -11.52 5.20
N VAL A 71 6.49 -10.74 4.12
CA VAL A 71 7.75 -10.77 3.34
C VAL A 71 8.90 -10.22 4.20
N GLU A 72 8.71 -9.10 4.89
CA GLU A 72 9.68 -8.52 5.83
C GLU A 72 9.97 -9.43 7.04
N GLN A 73 9.12 -10.42 7.33
CA GLN A 73 9.29 -11.40 8.41
C GLN A 73 9.71 -12.79 7.91
N ASP A 74 10.06 -12.92 6.63
CA ASP A 74 10.43 -14.17 5.97
C ASP A 74 9.36 -15.28 6.06
N TRP A 75 8.09 -14.91 6.22
CA TRP A 75 6.97 -15.86 6.21
C TRP A 75 6.64 -16.33 4.80
N TRP A 76 6.94 -15.50 3.79
CA TRP A 76 6.77 -15.79 2.38
C TRP A 76 7.86 -15.12 1.56
N GLU A 77 8.11 -15.67 0.37
CA GLU A 77 9.03 -15.07 -0.59
C GLU A 77 8.47 -13.75 -1.13
N GLY A 78 9.39 -12.78 -1.31
CA GLY A 78 9.09 -11.52 -1.97
C GLY A 78 8.82 -11.68 -3.47
N LEU A 79 8.39 -10.59 -4.10
CA LEU A 79 8.19 -10.56 -5.56
C LEU A 79 9.53 -10.80 -6.29
N ALA A 80 9.48 -11.48 -7.44
CA ALA A 80 10.64 -11.60 -8.32
C ALA A 80 11.21 -10.23 -8.75
N SER A 81 10.36 -9.20 -8.86
CA SER A 81 10.79 -7.83 -9.15
C SER A 81 11.52 -7.13 -7.99
N CYS A 82 11.48 -7.73 -6.80
CA CYS A 82 12.18 -7.31 -5.58
C CYS A 82 13.28 -8.30 -5.18
N SER A 83 13.64 -9.23 -6.08
CA SER A 83 14.61 -10.29 -5.82
C SER A 83 15.66 -10.32 -6.92
N THR A 84 16.92 -10.53 -6.54
CA THR A 84 18.02 -10.74 -7.48
C THR A 84 18.05 -12.15 -8.06
N SER A 85 17.21 -13.06 -7.55
CA SER A 85 17.36 -14.51 -7.79
C SER A 85 16.79 -14.99 -9.13
N ASP A 86 16.01 -14.19 -9.85
CA ASP A 86 15.23 -14.66 -11.01
C ASP A 86 15.04 -13.62 -12.12
N THR A 87 15.87 -12.57 -12.17
CA THR A 87 15.69 -11.50 -13.17
C THR A 87 15.99 -11.94 -14.60
N GLY A 88 16.53 -13.15 -14.83
CA GLY A 88 16.97 -13.58 -16.16
C GLY A 88 18.02 -12.65 -16.79
N LEU A 89 18.53 -11.68 -16.02
CA LEU A 89 19.62 -10.82 -16.43
C LEU A 89 20.86 -11.71 -16.49
N SER A 90 21.39 -11.86 -17.70
CA SER A 90 22.73 -12.40 -17.87
C SER A 90 23.71 -11.55 -17.06
N THR A 91 24.72 -12.18 -16.48
CA THR A 91 25.82 -11.51 -15.76
C THR A 91 26.47 -10.38 -16.59
N GLU A 92 26.24 -10.38 -17.91
CA GLU A 92 26.71 -9.39 -18.88
C GLU A 92 25.91 -8.06 -18.84
N MET A 93 24.61 -8.08 -18.54
CA MET A 93 23.80 -6.85 -18.33
C MET A 93 24.12 -6.16 -16.99
N ILE A 94 24.57 -6.93 -15.99
CA ILE A 94 24.97 -6.41 -14.67
C ILE A 94 26.32 -5.64 -14.76
N LEU A 95 27.12 -5.91 -15.79
CA LEU A 95 28.43 -5.27 -16.01
C LEU A 95 28.36 -4.01 -16.88
N ASP A 96 27.21 -3.68 -17.44
CA ASP A 96 27.00 -2.39 -18.09
C ASP A 96 26.71 -1.34 -17.01
N PHE A 97 27.78 -0.82 -16.40
CA PHE A 97 27.77 0.24 -15.38
C PHE A 97 27.20 1.60 -15.87
N SER A 98 26.52 1.64 -17.02
CA SER A 98 25.94 2.85 -17.59
C SER A 98 24.50 3.12 -17.11
N GLU A 99 23.80 2.12 -16.58
CA GLU A 99 22.51 2.28 -15.89
C GLU A 99 22.60 1.66 -14.48
N GLU A 100 22.64 2.49 -13.43
CA GLU A 100 22.44 2.03 -12.05
C GLU A 100 21.00 1.52 -11.90
N ILE A 101 20.77 0.22 -12.13
CA ILE A 101 19.51 -0.43 -11.76
C ILE A 101 19.59 -0.72 -10.25
N SER A 102 19.22 0.26 -9.42
CA SER A 102 19.04 0.04 -7.98
C SER A 102 17.75 -0.79 -7.76
N VAL A 103 17.91 -2.09 -7.52
CA VAL A 103 16.79 -2.94 -7.09
C VAL A 103 16.64 -2.78 -5.58
N VAL A 104 15.58 -2.09 -5.14
CA VAL A 104 15.22 -1.99 -3.72
C VAL A 104 14.46 -3.24 -3.29
N MET A 105 14.99 -3.91 -2.26
CA MET A 105 14.46 -5.18 -1.77
C MET A 105 13.13 -5.00 -1.03
N CYS A 106 12.23 -5.98 -1.13
CA CYS A 106 10.91 -5.95 -0.49
C CYS A 106 10.91 -6.53 0.94
N ASP A 107 11.97 -7.20 1.37
CA ASP A 107 12.14 -7.81 2.70
C ASP A 107 12.90 -6.89 3.68
N GLU A 108 13.52 -5.82 3.18
CA GLU A 108 14.29 -4.90 4.00
C GLU A 108 13.40 -3.87 4.71
N ILE A 109 13.43 -3.89 6.05
CA ILE A 109 12.75 -2.88 6.88
C ILE A 109 13.63 -1.63 6.99
N VAL A 110 13.40 -0.65 6.11
CA VAL A 110 14.14 0.64 6.12
C VAL A 110 13.74 1.58 7.25
N TRP A 111 12.55 1.40 7.83
CA TRP A 111 12.06 2.20 8.95
C TRP A 111 11.04 1.42 9.77
N SER A 112 11.10 1.61 11.09
CA SER A 112 10.11 1.08 12.02
C SER A 112 9.81 2.05 13.16
N PHE A 113 8.60 1.93 13.71
CA PHE A 113 8.16 2.65 14.89
C PHE A 113 7.22 1.76 15.71
N LEU A 114 7.44 1.69 17.03
CA LEU A 114 6.72 0.78 17.94
C LEU A 114 6.75 -0.69 17.46
N ASN A 115 7.89 -1.15 16.95
CA ASN A 115 8.11 -2.49 16.39
C ASN A 115 7.21 -2.83 15.18
N LEU A 116 6.67 -1.83 14.49
CA LEU A 116 5.99 -1.99 13.22
C LEU A 116 6.77 -1.27 12.13
N SER A 117 6.97 -1.95 11.00
CA SER A 117 7.50 -1.36 9.77
C SER A 117 6.51 -0.35 9.17
N MET A 118 6.91 0.35 8.12
CA MET A 118 5.98 1.17 7.33
C MET A 118 4.81 0.33 6.79
N ALA A 119 5.08 -0.88 6.30
CA ALA A 119 4.05 -1.83 5.86
C ALA A 119 3.14 -2.25 7.01
N GLY A 120 3.70 -2.47 8.21
CA GLY A 120 2.94 -2.76 9.43
C GLY A 120 1.96 -1.65 9.79
N TRP A 121 2.44 -0.41 9.82
CA TRP A 121 1.57 0.75 10.06
C TRP A 121 0.51 0.91 8.97
N ASN A 122 0.86 0.69 7.71
CA ASN A 122 -0.11 0.75 6.63
C ASN A 122 -1.19 -0.32 6.75
N THR A 123 -0.84 -1.53 7.19
CA THR A 123 -1.80 -2.59 7.49
C THR A 123 -2.81 -2.12 8.54
N VAL A 124 -2.33 -1.60 9.68
CA VAL A 124 -3.17 -1.13 10.78
C VAL A 124 -4.09 0.00 10.34
N PHE A 125 -3.55 1.05 9.71
CA PHE A 125 -4.37 2.18 9.28
C PHE A 125 -5.36 1.79 8.17
N SER A 126 -4.97 0.88 7.28
CA SER A 126 -5.87 0.37 6.24
C SER A 126 -7.05 -0.42 6.82
N LEU A 127 -6.82 -1.23 7.86
CA LEU A 127 -7.90 -1.92 8.59
C LEU A 127 -8.85 -0.95 9.28
N ILE A 128 -8.32 0.09 9.92
CA ILE A 128 -9.13 1.13 10.56
C ILE A 128 -10.01 1.81 9.50
N LEU A 129 -9.43 2.20 8.37
CA LEU A 129 -10.17 2.85 7.29
C LEU A 129 -11.21 1.92 6.66
N ALA A 130 -10.90 0.63 6.47
CA ALA A 130 -11.87 -0.37 6.03
C ALA A 130 -13.07 -0.46 6.98
N SER A 131 -12.80 -0.50 8.29
CA SER A 131 -13.85 -0.54 9.32
C SER A 131 -14.74 0.69 9.26
N LEU A 132 -14.17 1.88 9.08
CA LEU A 132 -14.94 3.12 8.92
C LEU A 132 -15.83 3.08 7.67
N TRP A 133 -15.31 2.60 6.53
CA TRP A 133 -16.11 2.44 5.31
C TRP A 133 -17.28 1.48 5.51
N ILE A 134 -17.05 0.34 6.19
CA ILE A 134 -18.11 -0.63 6.50
C ILE A 134 -19.18 0.00 7.40
N LEU A 135 -18.78 0.77 8.43
CA LEU A 135 -19.71 1.48 9.29
C LEU A 135 -20.55 2.51 8.51
N THR A 136 -19.93 3.26 7.59
CA THR A 136 -20.67 4.20 6.74
C THR A 136 -21.63 3.50 5.79
N PHE A 137 -21.25 2.35 5.23
CA PHE A 137 -22.13 1.54 4.40
C PHE A 137 -23.36 1.07 5.18
N ARG A 138 -23.17 0.55 6.40
CA ARG A 138 -24.26 0.09 7.27
C ARG A 138 -25.24 1.23 7.59
N ASN A 139 -24.72 2.36 8.06
CA ASN A 139 -25.56 3.52 8.37
C ASN A 139 -26.33 4.02 7.14
N TYR A 140 -25.73 3.97 5.95
CA TYR A 140 -26.41 4.36 4.71
C TYR A 140 -27.57 3.41 4.37
N GLN A 141 -27.43 2.10 4.62
CA GLN A 141 -28.54 1.14 4.46
C GLN A 141 -29.67 1.42 5.45
N ASP A 142 -29.34 1.66 6.72
CA ASP A 142 -30.33 1.91 7.77
C ASP A 142 -31.17 3.17 7.50
N ILE A 143 -30.60 4.21 6.87
CA ILE A 143 -31.32 5.44 6.49
C ILE A 143 -32.25 5.22 5.28
N LYS A 144 -31.92 4.27 4.39
CA LYS A 144 -32.70 4.01 3.17
C LYS A 144 -33.82 2.99 3.34
N GLN A 145 -33.87 2.30 4.48
CA GLN A 145 -34.94 1.38 4.86
C GLN A 145 -36.11 2.12 5.52
#